data_AF-A0A660MRL1-F1
#
_entry.id   AF-A0A660MRL1-F1
#
_cell.length_a   1.000
_cell.length_b   1.000
_cell.length_c   1.000
_cell.angle_alpha   90.00
_cell.angle_beta   90.00
_cell.angle_gamma   90.00
#
_symmetry.space_group_name_H-M   'P 1'
#
loop_
_entity.id
_entity.type
_entity.pdbx_description
1 polymer ?
#
loop_
_entity_poly.entity_id
_entity_poly.type
_entity_poly.pdbx_seq_one_letter_code
_entity_poly.pdbx_strand_id
1 'polypeptide(L)'
;MFFRLTGIKDISDKNYTLELLIEADDAATVKKFLGDQKVIIIGLEIYQGDIANFGKSYIVVKYGDTLVKIIGNFEDLEQFVEYVFQLELEVIDANYILGNQLSETQVQELINSAREKQIASKKAHQERLKAAQAAEKINFNDKKLQKAYQAIDDIVNQIDQLMEIGGSKIQPNTRKKLDDTRGEMGKLRLATNYDKIIEELHSAMNLIVETQDFLLDLLENDKIFAINPETKITNVDIIREQTRLAKANLLQVLGAQMSREETMYASLGHLKIFTQYLTRDFNFVLSNKP
;
A
#
# COMPACT_ATOMS: atom_id res chain seq x y z
N MET A 1 -33.05 -34.33 -17.61
CA MET A 1 -33.29 -34.72 -16.18
C MET A 1 -33.08 -33.48 -15.31
N PHE A 2 -33.54 -33.49 -14.05
CA PHE A 2 -33.31 -32.37 -13.13
C PHE A 2 -32.41 -32.77 -11.97
N PHE A 3 -31.48 -31.88 -11.63
CA PHE A 3 -30.54 -32.05 -10.53
C PHE A 3 -30.76 -30.96 -9.48
N ARG A 4 -31.02 -31.35 -8.24
CA ARG A 4 -31.11 -30.43 -7.10
C ARG A 4 -29.71 -30.12 -6.60
N LEU A 5 -29.34 -28.85 -6.68
CA LEU A 5 -28.10 -28.30 -6.18
C LEU A 5 -28.35 -27.60 -4.84
N THR A 6 -27.49 -27.92 -3.87
CA THR A 6 -27.19 -27.05 -2.74
C THR A 6 -25.71 -26.69 -2.79
N GLY A 7 -25.38 -25.41 -2.80
CA GLY A 7 -23.99 -24.96 -2.96
C GLY A 7 -23.74 -23.55 -2.48
N ILE A 8 -22.49 -23.10 -2.59
CA ILE A 8 -22.07 -21.75 -2.25
C ILE A 8 -21.24 -21.19 -3.40
N LYS A 9 -21.47 -19.91 -3.75
CA LYS A 9 -20.62 -19.16 -4.68
C LYS A 9 -20.10 -17.90 -4.01
N ASP A 10 -18.78 -17.71 -4.06
CA ASP A 10 -18.13 -16.52 -3.50
C ASP A 10 -17.89 -15.51 -4.61
N ILE A 11 -18.41 -14.28 -4.42
CA ILE A 11 -18.26 -13.18 -5.37
C ILE A 11 -17.97 -11.91 -4.59
N SER A 12 -16.81 -11.28 -4.85
CA SER A 12 -16.43 -9.99 -4.25
C SER A 12 -16.60 -9.95 -2.73
N ASP A 13 -16.02 -10.93 -2.04
CA ASP A 13 -16.04 -11.09 -0.57
C ASP A 13 -17.44 -11.29 0.05
N LYS A 14 -18.43 -11.71 -0.76
CA LYS A 14 -19.76 -12.15 -0.31
C LYS A 14 -20.03 -13.59 -0.72
N ASN A 15 -20.64 -14.34 0.20
CA ASN A 15 -21.01 -15.73 -0.02
C ASN A 15 -22.49 -15.82 -0.37
N TYR A 16 -22.79 -16.39 -1.52
CA TYR A 16 -24.15 -16.63 -2.00
C TYR A 16 -24.49 -18.10 -1.82
N THR A 17 -25.50 -18.39 -1.01
CA THR A 17 -26.03 -19.76 -0.91
C THR A 17 -26.92 -20.02 -2.12
N LEU A 18 -26.69 -21.15 -2.79
CA LEU A 18 -27.41 -21.60 -3.96
C LEU A 18 -28.32 -22.77 -3.58
N GLU A 19 -29.62 -22.64 -3.85
CA GLU A 19 -30.56 -23.75 -3.84
C GLU A 19 -31.36 -23.71 -5.15
N LEU A 20 -30.96 -24.56 -6.10
CA LEU A 20 -31.42 -24.48 -7.49
C LEU A 20 -31.68 -25.87 -8.06
N LEU A 21 -32.61 -25.97 -9.00
CA LEU A 21 -32.76 -27.13 -9.87
C LEU A 21 -32.14 -26.83 -11.24
N ILE A 22 -31.32 -27.74 -11.75
CA ILE A 22 -30.65 -27.57 -13.04
C ILE A 22 -31.09 -28.69 -13.98
N GLU A 23 -31.56 -28.31 -15.17
CA GLU A 23 -31.87 -29.25 -16.24
C GLU A 23 -30.59 -29.65 -16.97
N ALA A 24 -30.34 -30.95 -17.06
CA ALA A 24 -29.25 -31.52 -17.84
C ALA A 24 -29.51 -33.00 -18.19
N ASP A 25 -28.78 -33.51 -19.18
CA ASP A 25 -28.83 -34.91 -19.57
C ASP A 25 -28.13 -35.82 -18.55
N ASP A 26 -27.03 -35.35 -17.95
CA ASP A 26 -26.26 -36.07 -16.95
C ASP A 26 -25.67 -35.17 -15.85
N ALA A 27 -25.22 -35.80 -14.77
CA ALA A 27 -24.61 -35.11 -13.64
C ALA A 27 -23.23 -34.52 -13.96
N ALA A 28 -22.53 -35.04 -14.97
CA ALA A 28 -21.19 -34.58 -15.33
C ALA A 28 -21.25 -33.18 -15.95
N THR A 29 -22.27 -32.93 -16.77
CA THR A 29 -22.57 -31.63 -17.39
C THR A 29 -22.86 -30.58 -16.32
N VAL A 30 -23.69 -30.92 -15.32
CA VAL A 30 -23.99 -30.02 -14.20
C VAL A 30 -22.73 -29.70 -13.39
N LYS A 31 -21.92 -30.72 -13.06
CA LYS A 31 -20.66 -30.51 -12.33
C LYS A 31 -19.68 -29.62 -13.10
N LYS A 32 -19.59 -29.79 -14.42
CA LYS A 32 -18.73 -28.98 -15.28
C LYS A 32 -19.20 -27.51 -15.29
N PHE A 33 -20.50 -27.28 -15.52
CA PHE A 33 -21.10 -25.95 -15.46
C PHE A 33 -20.83 -25.27 -14.11
N LEU A 34 -21.10 -25.95 -13.00
CA LEU A 34 -20.90 -25.41 -11.66
C LEU A 34 -19.41 -25.16 -11.33
N GLY A 35 -18.52 -26.04 -11.77
CA GLY A 35 -17.08 -25.90 -11.58
C GLY A 35 -16.52 -24.67 -12.28
N ASP A 36 -16.92 -24.42 -13.52
CA ASP A 36 -16.51 -23.23 -14.28
C ASP A 36 -17.06 -21.94 -13.67
N GLN A 37 -18.23 -22.02 -13.04
CA GLN A 37 -18.83 -20.95 -12.26
C GLN A 37 -18.23 -20.80 -10.85
N LYS A 38 -17.21 -21.60 -10.52
CA LYS A 38 -16.53 -21.63 -9.20
C LYS A 38 -17.49 -21.85 -8.03
N VAL A 39 -18.52 -22.66 -8.26
CA VAL A 39 -19.48 -23.04 -7.21
C VAL A 39 -18.91 -24.18 -6.38
N ILE A 40 -18.94 -24.02 -5.05
CA ILE A 40 -18.67 -25.09 -4.10
C ILE A 40 -19.95 -25.91 -3.97
N ILE A 41 -19.91 -27.15 -4.45
CA ILE A 41 -21.05 -28.08 -4.40
C ILE A 41 -21.10 -28.72 -3.01
N ILE A 42 -22.20 -28.50 -2.28
CA ILE A 42 -22.47 -29.16 -0.99
C ILE A 42 -23.30 -30.43 -1.21
N GLY A 43 -24.31 -30.35 -2.09
CA GLY A 43 -25.17 -31.47 -2.46
C GLY A 43 -25.58 -31.39 -3.92
N LEU A 44 -25.58 -32.53 -4.60
CA LEU A 44 -26.06 -32.65 -5.98
C LEU A 44 -26.77 -34.00 -6.17
N GLU A 45 -28.08 -33.96 -6.33
CA GLU A 45 -28.92 -35.17 -6.37
C GLU A 45 -29.90 -35.12 -7.53
N ILE A 46 -30.29 -36.29 -8.06
CA ILE A 46 -31.34 -36.37 -9.08
C ILE A 46 -32.68 -36.05 -8.42
N TYR A 47 -33.37 -35.04 -8.95
CA TYR A 47 -34.69 -34.65 -8.48
C TYR A 47 -35.77 -35.43 -9.23
N GLN A 48 -36.60 -36.17 -8.49
CA GLN A 48 -37.70 -36.97 -9.04
C GLN A 48 -39.10 -36.39 -8.77
N GLY A 49 -39.18 -35.26 -8.05
CA GLY A 49 -40.45 -34.58 -7.80
C GLY A 49 -40.95 -33.79 -9.01
N ASP A 50 -42.17 -33.28 -8.91
CA ASP A 50 -42.68 -32.29 -9.87
C ASP A 50 -41.85 -31.00 -9.75
N ILE A 51 -41.46 -30.43 -10.89
CA ILE A 51 -40.67 -29.20 -10.99
C ILE A 51 -41.45 -28.03 -10.39
N ALA A 52 -42.77 -28.01 -10.60
CA ALA A 52 -43.67 -26.98 -10.06
C ALA A 52 -43.73 -26.98 -8.52
N ASN A 53 -43.38 -28.11 -7.88
CA ASN A 53 -43.30 -28.20 -6.42
C ASN A 53 -41.98 -27.65 -5.86
N PHE A 54 -40.94 -27.51 -6.69
CA PHE A 54 -39.65 -26.95 -6.27
C PHE A 54 -39.63 -25.44 -6.40
N GLY A 55 -40.05 -24.93 -7.57
CA GLY A 55 -39.95 -23.52 -7.90
C GLY A 55 -41.06 -23.06 -8.83
N LYS A 56 -41.29 -21.75 -8.85
CA LYS A 56 -42.37 -21.13 -9.64
C LYS A 56 -41.88 -20.61 -10.99
N SER A 57 -40.58 -20.40 -11.15
CA SER A 57 -39.97 -19.77 -12.30
C SER A 57 -38.72 -20.50 -12.77
N TYR A 58 -38.43 -20.34 -14.06
CA TYR A 58 -37.20 -20.82 -14.68
C TYR A 58 -36.45 -19.67 -15.33
N ILE A 59 -35.14 -19.84 -15.44
CA ILE A 59 -34.22 -18.99 -16.19
C ILE A 59 -33.39 -19.90 -17.07
N VAL A 60 -33.18 -19.49 -18.32
CA VAL A 60 -32.22 -20.13 -19.21
C VAL A 60 -30.98 -19.25 -19.30
N VAL A 61 -29.84 -19.85 -18.97
CA VAL A 61 -28.54 -19.19 -19.07
C VAL A 61 -27.72 -19.79 -20.20
N LYS A 62 -26.93 -18.93 -20.85
CA LYS A 62 -25.96 -19.37 -21.85
C LYS A 62 -24.68 -19.81 -21.17
N TYR A 63 -24.17 -20.97 -21.55
CA TYR A 63 -22.89 -21.51 -21.10
C TYR A 63 -22.13 -22.08 -22.30
N GLY A 64 -21.18 -21.30 -22.82
CA GLY A 64 -20.53 -21.59 -24.11
C GLY A 64 -21.57 -21.68 -25.24
N ASP A 65 -21.61 -22.82 -25.91
CA ASP A 65 -22.59 -23.13 -26.97
C ASP A 65 -23.83 -23.90 -26.45
N THR A 66 -23.95 -24.06 -25.12
CA THR A 66 -25.06 -24.79 -24.49
C THR A 66 -25.99 -23.87 -23.71
N LEU A 67 -27.24 -24.27 -23.59
CA LEU A 67 -28.26 -23.58 -22.81
C LEU A 67 -28.58 -24.40 -21.57
N VAL A 68 -28.51 -23.78 -20.40
CA VAL A 68 -28.77 -24.43 -19.13
C VAL A 68 -30.02 -23.82 -18.53
N LYS A 69 -31.06 -24.65 -18.34
CA LYS A 69 -32.29 -24.22 -17.67
C LYS A 69 -32.15 -24.43 -16.17
N ILE A 70 -32.41 -23.37 -15.42
CA ILE A 70 -32.32 -23.30 -13.97
C ILE A 70 -33.70 -22.97 -13.43
N ILE A 71 -34.17 -23.72 -12.45
CA ILE A 71 -35.42 -23.46 -11.74
C ILE A 71 -35.09 -22.98 -10.32
N GLY A 72 -35.77 -21.92 -9.90
CA GLY A 72 -35.57 -21.27 -8.61
C GLY A 72 -36.87 -21.08 -7.85
N ASN A 73 -36.77 -20.99 -6.53
CA ASN A 73 -37.88 -20.68 -5.64
C ASN A 73 -37.76 -19.24 -5.13
N PHE A 74 -38.10 -18.29 -5.99
CA PHE A 74 -38.12 -16.86 -5.67
C PHE A 74 -39.57 -16.36 -5.62
N GLU A 75 -39.81 -15.26 -4.89
CA GLU A 75 -41.15 -14.69 -4.75
C GLU A 75 -41.71 -14.21 -6.10
N ASP A 76 -40.85 -13.58 -6.91
CA ASP A 76 -41.16 -13.11 -8.26
C ASP A 76 -40.01 -13.38 -9.24
N LEU A 77 -40.30 -13.26 -10.53
CA LEU A 77 -39.33 -13.50 -11.60
C LEU A 77 -38.21 -12.44 -11.65
N GLU A 78 -38.50 -11.19 -11.26
CA GLU A 78 -37.51 -10.10 -11.27
C GLU A 78 -36.38 -10.39 -10.27
N GLN A 79 -36.72 -10.78 -9.05
CA GLN A 79 -35.77 -11.20 -8.02
C GLN A 79 -34.90 -12.36 -8.49
N PHE A 80 -35.49 -13.34 -9.20
CA PHE A 80 -34.73 -14.47 -9.71
C PHE A 80 -33.74 -14.03 -10.78
N VAL A 81 -34.17 -13.19 -11.73
CA VAL A 81 -33.31 -12.67 -12.80
C VAL A 81 -32.18 -11.82 -12.23
N GLU A 82 -32.48 -10.92 -11.29
CA GLU A 82 -31.46 -10.12 -10.60
C GLU A 82 -30.46 -10.98 -9.85
N TYR A 83 -30.92 -12.03 -9.15
CA TYR A 83 -30.05 -12.98 -8.46
C TYR A 83 -29.13 -13.71 -9.43
N VAL A 84 -29.64 -14.23 -10.56
CA VAL A 84 -28.82 -14.91 -11.56
C VAL A 84 -27.80 -13.96 -12.21
N PHE A 85 -28.17 -12.70 -12.45
CA PHE A 85 -27.21 -11.69 -12.88
C PHE A 85 -26.13 -11.45 -11.81
N GLN A 86 -26.48 -11.33 -10.52
CA GLN A 86 -25.48 -11.20 -9.45
C GLN A 86 -24.48 -12.37 -9.42
N LEU A 87 -24.92 -13.56 -9.80
CA LEU A 87 -24.06 -14.73 -10.00
C LEU A 87 -23.19 -14.67 -11.27
N GLU A 88 -23.20 -13.56 -12.00
CA GLU A 88 -22.44 -13.32 -13.23
C GLU A 88 -22.77 -14.28 -14.38
N LEU A 89 -24.01 -14.76 -14.43
CA LEU A 89 -24.50 -15.64 -15.49
C LEU A 89 -25.19 -14.84 -16.60
N GLU A 90 -24.99 -15.27 -17.84
CA GLU A 90 -25.64 -14.67 -19.01
C GLU A 90 -27.06 -15.24 -19.17
N VAL A 91 -28.05 -14.47 -18.76
CA VAL A 91 -29.48 -14.81 -18.93
C VAL A 91 -29.92 -14.54 -20.36
N ILE A 92 -30.55 -15.53 -21.00
CA ILE A 92 -31.11 -15.41 -22.35
C ILE A 92 -32.64 -15.48 -22.38
N ASP A 93 -33.25 -16.16 -21.41
CA ASP A 93 -34.69 -16.33 -21.30
C ASP A 93 -35.08 -16.55 -19.82
N ALA A 94 -36.30 -16.21 -19.45
CA ALA A 94 -36.81 -16.32 -18.09
C ALA A 94 -38.35 -16.28 -18.09
N ASN A 95 -39.01 -17.20 -17.38
CA ASN A 95 -40.47 -17.12 -17.23
C ASN A 95 -41.00 -17.92 -16.04
N TYR A 96 -42.30 -17.79 -15.78
CA TYR A 96 -43.02 -18.64 -14.84
C TYR A 96 -43.31 -20.02 -15.44
N ILE A 97 -43.22 -21.05 -14.60
CA ILE A 97 -43.47 -22.44 -14.99
C ILE A 97 -44.98 -22.66 -15.21
N LEU A 98 -45.82 -22.10 -14.34
CA LEU A 98 -47.28 -22.20 -14.41
C LEU A 98 -47.93 -20.83 -14.16
N GLY A 99 -48.87 -20.45 -15.02
CA GLY A 99 -49.66 -19.21 -14.89
C GLY A 99 -48.85 -17.93 -15.10
N ASN A 100 -49.55 -16.84 -15.47
CA ASN A 100 -48.97 -15.49 -15.61
C ASN A 100 -47.68 -15.42 -16.45
N GLN A 101 -47.57 -16.24 -17.49
CA GLN A 101 -46.42 -16.23 -18.37
C GLN A 101 -46.31 -14.88 -19.07
N LEU A 102 -45.12 -14.31 -19.02
CA LEU A 102 -44.81 -13.07 -19.71
C LEU A 102 -44.63 -13.34 -21.20
N SER A 103 -45.01 -12.38 -22.02
CA SER A 103 -44.66 -12.39 -23.45
C SER A 103 -43.15 -12.23 -23.64
N GLU A 104 -42.63 -12.69 -24.77
CA GLU A 104 -41.20 -12.60 -25.11
C GLU A 104 -40.65 -11.17 -24.96
N THR A 105 -41.41 -10.16 -25.38
CA THR A 105 -41.04 -8.75 -25.24
C THR A 105 -40.88 -8.34 -23.77
N GLN A 106 -41.83 -8.73 -22.91
CA GLN A 106 -41.79 -8.43 -21.47
C GLN A 106 -40.62 -9.15 -20.77
N VAL A 107 -40.30 -10.37 -21.19
CA VAL A 107 -39.13 -11.11 -20.68
C VAL A 107 -37.83 -10.40 -21.05
N GLN A 108 -37.70 -9.96 -22.31
CA GLN A 108 -36.50 -9.24 -22.75
C GLN A 108 -36.36 -7.87 -22.08
N GLU A 109 -37.45 -7.14 -21.85
CA GLU A 109 -37.44 -5.89 -21.07
C GLU A 109 -36.94 -6.12 -19.63
N LEU A 110 -37.41 -7.19 -18.97
CA LEU A 110 -36.99 -7.57 -17.63
C LEU A 110 -35.49 -7.90 -17.58
N ILE A 111 -35.01 -8.74 -18.50
CA ILE A 111 -33.60 -9.16 -18.59
C ILE A 111 -32.70 -7.93 -18.84
N ASN A 112 -33.09 -7.04 -19.73
CA ASN A 112 -32.32 -5.83 -20.05
C ASN A 112 -32.27 -4.87 -18.87
N SER A 113 -33.39 -4.63 -18.18
CA SER A 113 -33.44 -3.78 -16.99
C SER A 113 -32.54 -4.30 -15.86
N ALA A 114 -32.61 -5.62 -15.58
CA ALA A 114 -31.75 -6.24 -14.58
C ALA A 114 -30.25 -6.18 -14.95
N ARG A 115 -29.93 -6.36 -16.25
CA ARG A 115 -28.57 -6.21 -16.77
C ARG A 115 -28.03 -4.80 -16.57
N GLU A 116 -28.82 -3.77 -16.87
CA GLU A 116 -28.43 -2.37 -16.67
C GLU A 116 -28.18 -2.04 -15.20
N LYS A 117 -29.07 -2.49 -14.29
CA LYS A 117 -28.89 -2.36 -12.83
C LYS A 117 -27.57 -3.01 -12.38
N GLN A 118 -27.24 -4.19 -12.89
CA GLN A 118 -25.99 -4.89 -12.54
C GLN A 118 -24.75 -4.12 -13.01
N ILE A 119 -24.76 -3.62 -14.26
CA ILE A 119 -23.65 -2.84 -14.83
C ILE A 119 -23.42 -1.56 -13.99
N ALA A 120 -24.50 -0.84 -13.65
CA ALA A 120 -24.43 0.35 -12.81
C ALA A 120 -23.85 0.04 -11.42
N SER A 121 -24.28 -1.05 -10.79
CA SER A 121 -23.77 -1.50 -9.49
C SER A 121 -22.28 -1.85 -9.52
N LYS A 122 -21.83 -2.61 -10.54
CA LYS A 122 -20.41 -2.95 -10.74
C LYS A 122 -19.56 -1.69 -10.94
N LYS A 123 -20.05 -0.74 -11.74
CA LYS A 123 -19.36 0.54 -11.98
C LYS A 123 -19.22 1.36 -10.70
N ALA A 124 -20.30 1.52 -9.94
CA ALA A 124 -20.29 2.23 -8.66
C ALA A 124 -19.35 1.58 -7.63
N HIS A 125 -19.28 0.24 -7.59
CA HIS A 125 -18.35 -0.45 -6.70
C HIS A 125 -16.88 -0.22 -7.10
N GLN A 126 -16.56 -0.30 -8.40
CA GLN A 126 -15.21 0.00 -8.89
C GLN A 126 -14.80 1.46 -8.64
N GLU A 127 -15.72 2.41 -8.80
CA GLU A 127 -15.47 3.82 -8.50
C GLU A 127 -15.19 4.04 -7.01
N ARG A 128 -15.93 3.36 -6.11
CA ARG A 128 -15.64 3.40 -4.66
C ARG A 128 -14.28 2.83 -4.31
N LEU A 129 -13.88 1.70 -4.91
CA LEU A 129 -12.56 1.11 -4.69
C LEU A 129 -11.44 2.03 -5.19
N LYS A 130 -11.59 2.63 -6.37
CA LYS A 130 -10.63 3.62 -6.90
C LYS A 130 -10.55 4.87 -6.01
N ALA A 131 -11.68 5.36 -5.50
CA ALA A 131 -11.73 6.50 -4.60
C ALA A 131 -11.05 6.18 -3.25
N ALA A 132 -11.26 4.99 -2.70
CA ALA A 132 -10.61 4.53 -1.47
C ALA A 132 -9.08 4.44 -1.64
N GLN A 133 -8.61 3.85 -2.75
CA GLN A 133 -7.18 3.77 -3.08
C GLN A 133 -6.55 5.15 -3.32
N ALA A 134 -7.28 6.09 -3.94
CA ALA A 134 -6.82 7.46 -4.11
C ALA A 134 -6.72 8.21 -2.78
N ALA A 135 -7.71 8.05 -1.89
CA ALA A 135 -7.70 8.64 -0.55
C ALA A 135 -6.55 8.11 0.32
N GLU A 136 -6.24 6.81 0.24
CA GLU A 136 -5.08 6.23 0.93
C GLU A 136 -3.74 6.79 0.44
N LYS A 137 -3.57 7.00 -0.88
CA LYS A 137 -2.36 7.61 -1.45
C LYS A 137 -2.18 9.07 -1.02
N ILE A 138 -3.26 9.84 -0.93
CA ILE A 138 -3.23 11.24 -0.47
C ILE A 138 -2.82 11.31 1.01
N ASN A 139 -3.42 10.47 1.86
CA ASN A 139 -3.10 10.41 3.29
C ASN A 139 -1.65 9.96 3.56
N PHE A 140 -1.11 9.07 2.71
CA PHE A 140 0.29 8.65 2.79
C PHE A 140 1.27 9.77 2.39
N ASN A 141 0.95 10.58 1.36
CA ASN A 141 1.78 11.70 0.92
C ASN A 141 1.81 12.85 1.95
N ASP A 142 0.69 13.14 2.61
CA ASP A 142 0.65 14.16 3.67
C ASP A 142 1.55 13.80 4.87
N LYS A 143 1.57 12.52 5.28
CA LYS A 143 2.46 12.07 6.36
C LYS A 143 3.94 12.16 6.00
N LYS A 144 4.31 11.91 4.74
CA LYS A 144 5.69 12.06 4.25
C LYS A 144 6.11 13.53 4.23
N LEU A 145 5.24 14.42 3.73
CA LEU A 145 5.50 15.86 3.71
C LEU A 145 5.64 16.42 5.12
N GLN A 146 4.79 16.02 6.07
CA GLN A 146 4.93 16.43 7.47
C GLN A 146 6.29 16.06 8.08
N LYS A 147 6.78 14.83 7.81
CA LYS A 147 8.12 14.42 8.27
C LYS A 147 9.23 15.23 7.61
N ALA A 148 9.10 15.55 6.33
CA ALA A 148 10.06 16.41 5.64
C ALA A 148 10.04 17.84 6.19
N TYR A 149 8.89 18.41 6.52
CA TYR A 149 8.80 19.72 7.16
C TYR A 149 9.43 19.75 8.55
N GLN A 150 9.30 18.68 9.34
CA GLN A 150 10.02 18.56 10.60
C GLN A 150 11.54 18.51 10.38
N ALA A 151 12.00 17.73 9.38
CA ALA A 151 13.42 17.67 9.03
C ALA A 151 13.99 19.02 8.58
N ILE A 152 13.19 19.82 7.85
CA ILE A 152 13.53 21.20 7.49
C ILE A 152 13.79 22.04 8.75
N ASP A 153 12.89 21.96 9.74
CA ASP A 153 13.01 22.74 10.98
C ASP A 153 14.26 22.32 11.78
N ASP A 154 14.56 21.02 11.85
CA ASP A 154 15.76 20.49 12.51
C ASP A 154 17.06 20.97 11.83
N ILE A 155 17.09 21.01 10.49
CA ILE A 155 18.22 21.50 9.71
C ILE A 155 18.43 23.01 9.89
N VAL A 156 17.36 23.79 9.86
CA VAL A 156 17.44 25.25 10.13
C VAL A 156 18.03 25.50 11.52
N ASN A 157 17.57 24.77 12.52
CA ASN A 157 18.11 24.88 13.88
C ASN A 157 19.60 24.51 13.95
N GLN A 158 20.04 23.46 13.23
CA GLN A 158 21.46 23.08 13.19
C GLN A 158 22.33 24.15 12.50
N ILE A 159 21.84 24.76 11.42
CA ILE A 159 22.55 25.88 10.76
C ILE A 159 22.68 27.06 11.72
N ASP A 160 21.59 27.43 12.41
CA ASP A 160 21.59 28.54 13.38
C ASP A 160 22.59 28.29 14.53
N GLN A 161 22.64 27.06 15.06
CA GLN A 161 23.63 26.67 16.08
C GLN A 161 25.07 26.75 15.56
N LEU A 162 25.34 26.28 14.34
CA LEU A 162 26.69 26.35 13.75
C LEU A 162 27.12 27.81 13.56
N MET A 163 26.20 28.68 13.13
CA MET A 163 26.48 30.11 12.97
C MET A 163 26.69 30.82 14.31
N GLU A 164 25.99 30.43 15.37
CA GLU A 164 26.19 30.98 16.71
C GLU A 164 27.53 30.56 17.31
N ILE A 165 27.87 29.26 17.23
CA ILE A 165 29.08 28.69 17.84
C ILE A 165 30.34 29.07 17.06
N GLY A 166 30.27 29.00 15.74
CA GLY A 166 31.42 29.07 14.86
C GLY A 166 31.44 30.28 13.93
N GLY A 167 30.39 31.11 13.94
CA GLY A 167 30.13 32.14 12.95
C GLY A 167 31.39 32.89 12.53
N SER A 168 32.04 33.58 13.47
CA SER A 168 33.24 34.40 13.23
C SER A 168 34.47 33.63 12.70
N LYS A 169 34.54 32.31 12.95
CA LYS A 169 35.64 31.42 12.51
C LYS A 169 35.36 30.75 11.15
N ILE A 170 34.10 30.70 10.71
CA ILE A 170 33.71 30.15 9.40
C ILE A 170 34.10 31.12 8.28
N GLN A 171 34.66 30.59 7.19
CA GLN A 171 35.02 31.37 6.00
C GLN A 171 33.79 32.12 5.43
N PRO A 172 33.94 33.37 4.95
CA PRO A 172 32.81 34.17 4.46
C PRO A 172 31.95 33.48 3.39
N ASN A 173 32.59 32.73 2.48
CA ASN A 173 31.87 32.00 1.43
C ASN A 173 31.01 30.86 2.00
N THR A 174 31.52 30.12 2.98
CA THR A 174 30.77 29.03 3.65
C THR A 174 29.63 29.61 4.50
N ARG A 175 29.86 30.74 5.18
CA ARG A 175 28.81 31.43 5.93
C ARG A 175 27.66 31.88 5.02
N LYS A 176 27.99 32.48 3.87
CA LYS A 176 26.99 32.85 2.88
C LYS A 176 26.21 31.63 2.37
N LYS A 177 26.88 30.51 2.08
CA LYS A 177 26.19 29.26 1.68
C LYS A 177 25.23 28.76 2.76
N LEU A 178 25.62 28.82 4.04
CA LEU A 178 24.74 28.45 5.15
C LEU A 178 23.52 29.36 5.24
N ASP A 179 23.69 30.68 5.08
CA ASP A 179 22.60 31.65 5.03
C ASP A 179 21.65 31.40 3.84
N ASP A 180 22.20 31.15 2.66
CA ASP A 180 21.45 30.86 1.44
C ASP A 180 20.64 29.55 1.60
N THR A 181 21.29 28.47 2.07
CA THR A 181 20.64 27.18 2.36
C THR A 181 19.55 27.32 3.42
N ARG A 182 19.78 28.09 4.49
CA ARG A 182 18.75 28.40 5.50
C ARG A 182 17.53 29.07 4.88
N GLY A 183 17.74 30.05 4.00
CA GLY A 183 16.67 30.73 3.28
C GLY A 183 15.90 29.81 2.32
N GLU A 184 16.59 28.88 1.65
CA GLU A 184 15.99 27.87 0.79
C GLU A 184 15.15 26.85 1.57
N MET A 185 15.66 26.35 2.70
CA MET A 185 14.92 25.49 3.63
C MET A 185 13.60 26.14 4.07
N GLY A 186 13.62 27.44 4.39
CA GLY A 186 12.41 28.19 4.74
C GLY A 186 11.35 28.22 3.62
N LYS A 187 11.77 28.25 2.34
CA LYS A 187 10.85 28.19 1.18
C LYS A 187 10.29 26.80 0.97
N LEU A 188 11.06 25.76 1.25
CA LEU A 188 10.66 24.36 1.07
C LEU A 188 9.52 23.93 2.03
N ARG A 189 9.28 24.67 3.13
CA ARG A 189 8.12 24.45 4.02
C ARG A 189 6.77 24.61 3.33
N LEU A 190 6.74 25.29 2.17
CA LEU A 190 5.54 25.50 1.36
C LEU A 190 5.55 24.67 0.07
N ALA A 191 6.62 23.90 -0.17
CA ALA A 191 6.77 23.10 -1.38
C ALA A 191 6.04 21.76 -1.26
N THR A 192 5.49 21.27 -2.36
CA THR A 192 4.79 19.97 -2.41
C THR A 192 5.58 18.89 -3.15
N ASN A 193 6.69 19.26 -3.81
CA ASN A 193 7.56 18.32 -4.51
C ASN A 193 8.50 17.63 -3.51
N TYR A 194 8.13 16.42 -3.11
CA TYR A 194 8.84 15.63 -2.10
C TYR A 194 10.27 15.26 -2.50
N ASP A 195 10.49 14.88 -3.76
CA ASP A 195 11.81 14.47 -4.25
C ASP A 195 12.78 15.65 -4.22
N LYS A 196 12.32 16.83 -4.65
CA LYS A 196 13.09 18.06 -4.54
C LYS A 196 13.40 18.42 -3.09
N ILE A 197 12.43 18.26 -2.18
CA ILE A 197 12.68 18.51 -0.75
C ILE A 197 13.79 17.59 -0.24
N ILE A 198 13.78 16.30 -0.59
CA ILE A 198 14.82 15.35 -0.19
C ILE A 198 16.20 15.75 -0.70
N GLU A 199 16.33 16.11 -1.97
CA GLU A 199 17.61 16.50 -2.57
C GLU A 199 18.22 17.71 -1.84
N GLU A 200 17.41 18.71 -1.56
CA GLU A 200 17.84 19.93 -0.88
C GLU A 200 18.19 19.66 0.59
N LEU A 201 17.42 18.81 1.30
CA LEU A 201 17.74 18.40 2.67
C LEU A 201 19.06 17.62 2.73
N HIS A 202 19.35 16.77 1.74
CA HIS A 202 20.61 16.03 1.67
C HIS A 202 21.79 16.97 1.44
N SER A 203 21.65 17.93 0.51
CA SER A 203 22.64 18.97 0.26
C SER A 203 22.94 19.80 1.50
N ALA A 204 21.89 20.24 2.22
CA ALA A 204 22.02 20.99 3.46
C ALA A 204 22.76 20.20 4.56
N MET A 205 22.44 18.92 4.72
CA MET A 205 23.13 18.06 5.69
C MET A 205 24.60 17.84 5.37
N ASN A 206 24.97 17.78 4.07
CA ASN A 206 26.38 17.73 3.69
C ASN A 206 27.12 18.99 4.12
N LEU A 207 26.54 20.16 3.85
CA LEU A 207 27.13 21.44 4.24
C LEU A 207 27.28 21.59 5.75
N ILE A 208 26.29 21.11 6.53
CA ILE A 208 26.35 21.07 8.00
C ILE A 208 27.51 20.19 8.47
N VAL A 209 27.61 18.95 7.96
CA VAL A 209 28.69 18.01 8.34
C VAL A 209 30.06 18.59 8.01
N GLU A 210 30.25 19.13 6.80
CA GLU A 210 31.52 19.74 6.38
C GLU A 210 31.89 20.95 7.25
N THR A 211 30.92 21.81 7.56
CA THR A 211 31.15 22.99 8.41
C THR A 211 31.48 22.57 9.84
N GLN A 212 30.76 21.59 10.38
CA GLN A 212 31.00 21.07 11.71
C GLN A 212 32.39 20.43 11.82
N ASP A 213 32.79 19.61 10.85
CA ASP A 213 34.11 18.98 10.82
C ASP A 213 35.22 20.03 10.81
N PHE A 214 35.07 21.10 10.02
CA PHE A 214 35.97 22.24 10.00
C PHE A 214 36.06 22.96 11.36
N LEU A 215 34.92 23.23 12.01
CA LEU A 215 34.91 23.88 13.32
C LEU A 215 35.57 23.03 14.41
N LEU A 216 35.38 21.71 14.34
CA LEU A 216 36.02 20.77 15.25
C LEU A 216 37.54 20.71 15.07
N ASP A 217 38.04 20.85 13.84
CA ASP A 217 39.48 20.94 13.56
C ASP A 217 40.12 22.24 14.08
N LEU A 218 39.32 23.29 14.31
CA LEU A 218 39.76 24.55 14.89
C LEU A 218 39.68 24.58 16.43
N LEU A 219 39.31 23.48 17.07
CA LEU A 219 39.29 23.40 18.54
C LEU A 219 40.72 23.45 19.10
N GLU A 220 40.88 24.24 20.15
CA GLU A 220 42.14 24.31 20.90
C GLU A 220 42.37 22.97 21.65
N ASN A 221 43.63 22.55 21.77
CA ASN A 221 43.99 21.24 22.33
C ASN A 221 43.47 21.01 23.76
N ASP A 222 43.32 22.06 24.56
CA ASP A 222 42.78 22.01 25.92
C ASP A 222 41.26 21.73 25.97
N LYS A 223 40.57 21.86 24.83
CA LYS A 223 39.14 21.54 24.66
C LYS A 223 38.91 20.13 24.11
N ILE A 224 39.98 19.44 23.74
CA ILE A 224 39.95 18.07 23.23
C ILE A 224 40.38 17.14 24.36
N PHE A 225 39.50 16.24 24.77
CA PHE A 225 39.79 15.30 25.84
C PHE A 225 39.30 13.89 25.49
N ALA A 226 40.04 12.89 25.98
CA ALA A 226 39.62 11.50 25.90
C ALA A 226 38.39 11.27 26.79
N ILE A 227 37.46 10.47 26.30
CA ILE A 227 36.16 10.25 26.98
C ILE A 227 36.31 9.37 28.23
N ASN A 228 37.40 8.61 28.31
CA ASN A 228 37.85 7.84 29.47
C ASN A 228 39.40 7.67 29.38
N PRO A 229 40.13 7.62 30.50
CA PRO A 229 41.56 7.28 30.55
C PRO A 229 42.04 6.08 29.71
N GLU A 230 41.19 5.08 29.47
CA GLU A 230 41.57 3.82 28.80
C GLU A 230 41.37 3.83 27.27
N THR A 231 40.89 4.93 26.69
CA THR A 231 40.54 5.02 25.26
C THR A 231 41.21 6.21 24.58
N LYS A 232 41.47 6.09 23.27
CA LYS A 232 41.93 7.20 22.44
C LYS A 232 40.79 7.98 21.78
N ILE A 233 39.54 7.59 22.06
CA ILE A 233 38.36 8.28 21.54
C ILE A 233 38.17 9.60 22.30
N THR A 234 38.04 10.68 21.54
CA THR A 234 37.87 12.03 22.06
C THR A 234 36.42 12.50 21.98
N ASN A 235 36.09 13.57 22.70
CA ASN A 235 34.83 14.28 22.54
C ASN A 235 34.58 14.72 21.09
N VAL A 236 35.63 15.10 20.35
CA VAL A 236 35.54 15.44 18.92
C VAL A 236 35.10 14.24 18.08
N ASP A 237 35.70 13.07 18.31
CA ASP A 237 35.33 11.84 17.61
C ASP A 237 33.86 11.48 17.85
N ILE A 238 33.38 11.66 19.10
CA ILE A 238 31.97 11.46 19.44
C ILE A 238 31.05 12.37 18.63
N ILE A 239 31.34 13.68 18.63
CA ILE A 239 30.50 14.66 17.95
C ILE A 239 30.43 14.35 16.45
N ARG A 240 31.56 14.01 15.82
CA ARG A 240 31.61 13.63 14.40
C ARG A 240 30.73 12.43 14.07
N GLU A 241 30.86 11.36 14.85
CA GLU A 241 30.13 10.12 14.60
C GLU A 241 28.63 10.24 14.91
N GLN A 242 28.27 11.04 15.92
CA GLN A 242 26.87 11.34 16.21
C GLN A 242 26.22 12.15 15.09
N THR A 243 26.89 13.17 14.54
CA THR A 243 26.35 13.97 13.45
C THR A 243 26.16 13.15 12.17
N ARG A 244 27.12 12.26 11.83
CA ARG A 244 26.99 11.37 10.67
C ARG A 244 25.86 10.34 10.86
N LEU A 245 25.68 9.83 12.07
CA LEU A 245 24.54 8.96 12.38
C LEU A 245 23.21 9.72 12.30
N ALA A 246 23.12 10.93 12.84
CA ALA A 246 21.92 11.77 12.77
C ALA A 246 21.53 12.06 11.31
N LYS A 247 22.52 12.38 10.47
CA LYS A 247 22.32 12.53 9.02
C LYS A 247 21.77 11.26 8.38
N ALA A 248 22.39 10.11 8.61
CA ALA A 248 21.96 8.85 8.02
C ALA A 248 20.53 8.46 8.44
N ASN A 249 20.19 8.65 9.72
CA ASN A 249 18.84 8.40 10.23
C ASN A 249 17.80 9.31 9.59
N LEU A 250 18.12 10.61 9.43
CA LEU A 250 17.24 11.57 8.78
C LEU A 250 16.98 11.18 7.32
N LEU A 251 18.03 10.84 6.57
CA LEU A 251 17.93 10.38 5.18
C LEU A 251 17.12 9.08 5.06
N GLN A 252 17.32 8.12 5.97
CA GLN A 252 16.55 6.87 6.00
C GLN A 252 15.06 7.11 6.25
N VAL A 253 14.71 7.98 7.22
CA VAL A 253 13.31 8.32 7.54
C VAL A 253 12.61 8.98 6.37
N LEU A 254 13.34 9.77 5.58
CA LEU A 254 12.83 10.45 4.39
C LEU A 254 12.84 9.55 3.14
N GLY A 255 13.45 8.37 3.19
CA GLY A 255 13.58 7.49 2.02
C GLY A 255 14.51 8.05 0.95
N ALA A 256 15.48 8.86 1.34
CA ALA A 256 16.48 9.43 0.45
C ALA A 256 17.46 8.36 -0.06
N GLN A 257 18.07 8.62 -1.21
CA GLN A 257 19.15 7.78 -1.71
C GLN A 257 20.41 7.99 -0.83
N MET A 258 20.86 6.92 -0.20
CA MET A 258 22.03 6.94 0.69
C MET A 258 23.26 6.33 0.00
N SER A 259 24.42 6.88 0.29
CA SER A 259 25.71 6.25 0.00
C SER A 259 25.90 4.96 0.80
N ARG A 260 26.94 4.19 0.46
CA ARG A 260 27.27 2.95 1.16
C ARG A 260 27.54 3.19 2.65
N GLU A 261 28.26 4.27 2.97
CA GLU A 261 28.61 4.61 4.35
C GLU A 261 27.37 5.05 5.15
N GLU A 262 26.55 5.93 4.59
CA GLU A 262 25.27 6.34 5.20
C GLU A 262 24.35 5.14 5.42
N THR A 263 24.29 4.20 4.47
CA THR A 263 23.54 2.96 4.61
C THR A 263 24.03 2.12 5.79
N MET A 264 25.35 2.06 6.03
CA MET A 264 25.91 1.35 7.19
C MET A 264 25.51 2.02 8.50
N TYR A 265 25.55 3.35 8.59
CA TYR A 265 25.07 4.08 9.77
C TYR A 265 23.58 3.84 10.01
N ALA A 266 22.75 3.94 8.98
CA ALA A 266 21.31 3.75 9.08
C ALA A 266 20.92 2.31 9.46
N SER A 267 21.69 1.31 9.00
CA SER A 267 21.38 -0.10 9.25
C SER A 267 21.88 -0.60 10.61
N LEU A 268 23.07 -0.15 11.02
CA LEU A 268 23.74 -0.65 12.23
C LEU A 268 23.62 0.32 13.42
N GLY A 269 23.28 1.58 13.17
CA GLY A 269 23.10 2.60 14.20
C GLY A 269 24.33 2.75 15.09
N HIS A 270 24.11 2.70 16.41
CA HIS A 270 25.18 2.77 17.40
C HIS A 270 26.17 1.61 17.33
N LEU A 271 25.79 0.44 16.79
CA LEU A 271 26.72 -0.67 16.62
C LEU A 271 27.85 -0.29 15.66
N LYS A 272 27.56 0.46 14.58
CA LYS A 272 28.60 1.00 13.70
C LYS A 272 29.57 1.86 14.49
N ILE A 273 29.05 2.84 15.24
CA ILE A 273 29.87 3.76 16.03
C ILE A 273 30.77 2.98 17.00
N PHE A 274 30.19 2.01 17.71
CA PHE A 274 30.92 1.14 18.63
C PHE A 274 32.05 0.37 17.93
N THR A 275 31.79 -0.25 16.79
CA THR A 275 32.82 -0.99 16.04
C THR A 275 33.96 -0.11 15.55
N GLN A 276 33.68 1.14 15.18
CA GLN A 276 34.73 2.08 14.80
C GLN A 276 35.59 2.51 15.98
N TYR A 277 34.97 2.77 17.14
CA TYR A 277 35.71 3.09 18.36
C TYR A 277 36.60 1.93 18.79
N LEU A 278 36.05 0.71 18.81
CA LEU A 278 36.81 -0.49 19.09
C LEU A 278 37.98 -0.67 18.13
N THR A 279 37.78 -0.47 16.83
CA THR A 279 38.84 -0.61 15.83
C THR A 279 39.96 0.40 16.06
N ARG A 280 39.61 1.64 16.39
CA ARG A 280 40.58 2.70 16.67
C ARG A 280 41.38 2.44 17.93
N ASP A 281 40.72 2.00 19.01
CA ASP A 281 41.39 1.63 20.25
C ASP A 281 42.26 0.38 20.07
N PHE A 282 41.79 -0.62 19.34
CA PHE A 282 42.58 -1.81 19.03
C PHE A 282 43.83 -1.48 18.23
N ASN A 283 43.71 -0.64 17.20
CA ASN A 283 44.85 -0.16 16.42
C ASN A 283 45.83 0.67 17.26
N PHE A 284 45.32 1.45 18.22
CA PHE A 284 46.16 2.21 19.15
C PHE A 284 46.94 1.27 20.08
N VAL A 285 46.31 0.25 20.64
CA VAL A 285 46.97 -0.75 21.48
C VAL A 285 48.01 -1.53 20.67
N LEU A 286 47.69 -1.94 19.44
CA LEU A 286 48.63 -2.65 18.57
C LEU A 286 49.83 -1.79 18.16
N SER A 287 49.62 -0.51 17.87
CA SER A 287 50.69 0.42 17.49
C SER A 287 51.60 0.84 18.64
N ASN A 288 51.17 0.62 19.89
CA ASN A 288 51.94 0.91 21.11
C ASN A 288 52.38 -0.36 21.85
N LYS A 289 52.42 -1.51 21.17
CA LYS A 289 53.14 -2.66 21.70
C LYS A 289 54.64 -2.32 21.78
N PRO A 290 55.32 -2.62 22.89
CA PRO A 290 56.78 -2.44 23.01
C PRO A 290 57.54 -3.32 22.02
#